data_AF-A0A0X3TN97-F1
#
_entry.id   AF-A0A0X3TN97-F1
#
_cell.length_a   1.000
_cell.length_b   1.000
_cell.length_c   1.000
_cell.angle_alpha   90.00
_cell.angle_beta   90.00
_cell.angle_gamma   90.00
#
_symmetry.space_group_name_H-M   'P 1'
#
loop_
_entity.id
_entity.type
_entity.pdbx_description
1 polymer ?
#
loop_
_entity_poly.entity_id
_entity_poly.type
_entity_poly.pdbx_seq_one_letter_code
_entity_poly.pdbx_strand_id
1 'polypeptide(L)'
;MGLLFRNGEAGRRIFENWISDIGREDATEKIRIVILTRVEKSNPNAYTLAVSSNIDKAQFKVLDRIFVTSKMKTMENPDPRNLENFGKAFAASQRYALVPVTLSDEGRPPDFHFDLSILKREVVIREAWTIGLNDPDGMAVSPSIDPIIPEGQENAPILELIEWQKKRGK
;
A
#
# COMPACT_ATOMS: atom_id res chain seq x y z
N MET A 1 -4.84 10.39 3.96
CA MET A 1 -4.84 9.42 2.86
C MET A 1 -6.21 8.78 2.77
N GLY A 2 -6.89 8.94 1.63
CA GLY A 2 -8.19 8.32 1.39
C GLY A 2 -8.05 6.97 0.68
N LEU A 3 -8.70 5.93 1.18
CA LEU A 3 -8.87 4.66 0.46
C LEU A 3 -10.24 4.69 -0.23
N LEU A 4 -10.24 4.69 -1.56
CA LEU A 4 -11.46 4.79 -2.34
C LEU A 4 -12.12 3.43 -2.52
N PHE A 5 -13.42 3.36 -2.21
CA PHE A 5 -14.25 2.17 -2.36
C PHE A 5 -15.41 2.46 -3.31
N ARG A 6 -15.62 1.55 -4.27
CA ARG A 6 -16.81 1.57 -5.13
C ARG A 6 -18.06 1.22 -4.32
N ASN A 7 -17.97 0.21 -3.44
CA ASN A 7 -19.01 -0.06 -2.46
C ASN A 7 -18.65 0.68 -1.17
N GLY A 8 -19.21 1.88 -1.02
CA GLY A 8 -18.96 2.73 0.14
C GLY A 8 -19.32 2.09 1.47
N GLU A 9 -20.43 1.34 1.53
CA GLU A 9 -20.86 0.64 2.74
C GLU A 9 -19.85 -0.43 3.16
N ALA A 10 -19.35 -1.23 2.21
CA ALA A 10 -18.30 -2.20 2.50
C ALA A 10 -17.01 -1.53 2.97
N GLY A 11 -16.62 -0.41 2.35
CA GLY A 11 -15.48 0.39 2.77
C GLY A 11 -15.59 0.90 4.20
N ARG A 12 -16.77 1.44 4.57
CA ARG A 12 -17.05 1.90 5.93
C ARG A 12 -16.99 0.76 6.95
N ARG A 13 -17.63 -0.37 6.66
CA ARG A 13 -17.61 -1.56 7.54
C ARG A 13 -16.19 -2.09 7.80
N ILE A 14 -15.29 -2.02 6.82
CA ILE A 14 -13.87 -2.37 7.00
C ILE A 14 -13.24 -1.47 8.08
N PHE A 15 -13.45 -0.16 7.99
CA PHE A 15 -12.89 0.79 8.95
C PHE A 15 -13.56 0.72 10.32
N GLU A 16 -14.87 0.49 10.39
CA GLU A 16 -15.59 0.23 11.65
C GLU A 16 -14.99 -0.99 12.38
N ASN A 17 -14.72 -2.07 11.65
CA ASN A 17 -14.07 -3.26 12.21
C ASN A 17 -12.63 -2.97 12.67
N TRP A 18 -11.85 -2.23 11.88
CA TRP A 18 -10.51 -1.82 12.30
C TRP A 18 -10.55 -0.95 13.56
N ILE A 19 -11.43 0.06 13.61
CA ILE A 19 -11.59 0.93 14.78
C ILE A 19 -12.03 0.14 16.01
N SER A 20 -12.87 -0.88 15.84
CA SER A 20 -13.28 -1.77 16.94
C SER A 20 -12.11 -2.57 17.52
N ASP A 21 -11.17 -3.03 16.68
CA ASP A 21 -9.99 -3.81 17.12
C ASP A 21 -8.83 -2.94 17.63
N ILE A 22 -8.55 -1.82 16.97
CA ILE A 22 -7.31 -1.04 17.19
C ILE A 22 -7.57 0.38 17.71
N GLY A 23 -8.83 0.83 17.71
CA GLY A 23 -9.20 2.20 18.03
C GLY A 23 -9.07 3.16 16.85
N ARG A 24 -9.30 4.46 17.14
CA ARG A 24 -9.14 5.55 16.15
C ARG A 24 -7.68 5.94 15.90
N GLU A 25 -6.77 5.32 16.62
CA GLU A 25 -5.34 5.51 16.49
C GLU A 25 -4.68 4.14 16.44
N ASP A 26 -4.01 3.83 15.34
CA ASP A 26 -3.27 2.59 15.19
C ASP A 26 -1.91 2.69 15.88
N ALA A 27 -1.92 2.80 17.22
CA ALA A 27 -0.75 3.12 18.04
C ALA A 27 0.37 2.07 17.94
N THR A 28 0.04 0.84 17.57
CA THR A 28 0.99 -0.26 17.36
C THR A 28 1.26 -0.53 15.89
N GLU A 29 0.72 0.29 14.99
CA GLU A 29 0.89 0.24 13.54
C GLU A 29 0.54 -1.15 12.95
N LYS A 30 -0.54 -1.77 13.44
CA LYS A 30 -1.10 -3.06 12.99
C LYS A 30 -1.46 -3.05 11.51
N ILE A 31 -1.88 -1.92 10.96
CA ILE A 31 -2.17 -1.75 9.53
C ILE A 31 -0.90 -1.28 8.83
N ARG A 32 -0.41 -2.07 7.87
CA ARG A 32 0.73 -1.70 7.04
C ARG A 32 0.27 -1.07 5.74
N ILE A 33 0.80 0.10 5.42
CA ILE A 33 0.59 0.79 4.14
C ILE A 33 1.93 0.85 3.40
N VAL A 34 1.96 0.32 2.18
CA VAL A 34 3.13 0.32 1.31
C VAL A 34 2.80 1.00 -0.01
N ILE A 35 3.66 1.90 -0.46
CA ILE A 35 3.61 2.56 -1.76
C ILE A 35 4.90 2.25 -2.51
N LEU A 36 4.79 1.44 -3.55
CA LEU A 36 5.89 1.15 -4.46
C LEU A 36 5.83 2.08 -5.65
N THR A 37 6.87 2.89 -5.84
CA THR A 37 7.01 3.83 -6.96
C THR A 37 7.83 3.21 -8.09
N ARG A 38 7.79 3.84 -9.27
CA ARG A 38 8.53 3.41 -10.47
C ARG A 38 8.24 1.97 -10.89
N VAL A 39 6.99 1.55 -10.71
CA VAL A 39 6.53 0.19 -11.01
C VAL A 39 6.38 -0.08 -12.50
N GLU A 40 6.36 0.96 -13.33
CA GLU A 40 6.07 0.84 -14.76
C GLU A 40 6.96 1.78 -15.58
N LYS A 41 7.76 1.24 -16.51
CA LYS A 41 8.64 2.03 -17.39
C LYS A 41 7.86 2.96 -18.30
N SER A 42 6.73 2.49 -18.82
CA SER A 42 5.87 3.28 -19.71
C SER A 42 5.14 4.44 -19.01
N ASN A 43 4.99 4.35 -17.69
CA ASN A 43 4.42 5.41 -16.86
C ASN A 43 5.21 5.55 -15.54
N PRO A 44 6.29 6.35 -15.52
CA PRO A 44 7.16 6.50 -14.35
C PRO A 44 6.48 7.01 -13.08
N ASN A 45 5.32 7.66 -13.20
CA ASN A 45 4.53 8.19 -12.09
C ASN A 45 3.54 7.17 -11.52
N ALA A 46 3.37 6.01 -12.17
CA ALA A 46 2.58 4.93 -11.65
C ALA A 46 3.18 4.40 -10.34
N TYR A 47 2.31 4.00 -9.43
CA TYR A 47 2.69 3.41 -8.16
C TYR A 47 1.71 2.33 -7.74
N THR A 48 2.18 1.34 -6.98
CA THR A 48 1.33 0.35 -6.34
C THR A 48 1.10 0.72 -4.89
N LEU A 49 -0.15 0.88 -4.49
CA LEU A 49 -0.56 0.96 -3.09
C LEU A 49 -0.94 -0.44 -2.61
N ALA A 50 -0.38 -0.89 -1.50
CA ALA A 50 -0.76 -2.11 -0.82
C ALA A 50 -1.14 -1.84 0.63
N VAL A 51 -2.17 -2.55 1.09
CA VAL A 51 -2.66 -2.56 2.47
C VAL A 51 -2.64 -3.99 2.98
N SER A 52 -1.99 -4.22 4.12
CA SER A 52 -1.85 -5.53 4.74
C SER A 52 -1.76 -5.42 6.26
N SER A 53 -1.71 -6.56 6.95
CA SER A 53 -1.32 -6.60 8.37
C SER A 53 0.19 -6.38 8.51
N ASN A 54 0.60 -5.64 9.53
CA ASN A 54 2.01 -5.40 9.82
C ASN A 54 2.63 -6.56 10.59
N ILE A 55 3.28 -7.49 9.88
CA ILE A 55 3.91 -8.65 10.49
C ILE A 55 5.11 -8.31 11.37
N ASP A 56 5.80 -7.20 11.10
CA ASP A 56 6.96 -6.77 11.90
C ASP A 56 6.54 -6.38 13.32
N LYS A 57 5.26 -6.00 13.50
CA LYS A 57 4.68 -5.60 14.79
C LYS A 57 3.92 -6.74 15.46
N ALA A 58 3.70 -7.84 14.75
CA ALA A 58 3.02 -9.00 15.29
C ALA A 58 4.00 -9.87 16.08
N GLN A 59 3.57 -10.29 17.27
CA GLN A 59 4.35 -11.18 18.11
C GLN A 59 4.07 -12.62 17.68
N PHE A 60 5.04 -13.24 17.00
CA PHE A 60 4.94 -14.63 16.56
C PHE A 60 5.86 -15.53 17.37
N LYS A 61 5.43 -16.75 17.66
CA LYS A 61 6.27 -17.83 18.17
C LYS A 61 6.88 -18.60 17.01
N VAL A 62 8.03 -19.25 17.25
CA VAL A 62 8.82 -19.97 16.22
C VAL A 62 8.04 -21.05 15.45
N LEU A 63 6.93 -21.56 16.00
CA LEU A 63 6.09 -22.58 15.38
C LEU A 63 4.82 -22.03 14.72
N ASP A 64 4.58 -20.72 14.77
CA ASP A 64 3.35 -20.14 14.24
C ASP A 64 3.38 -20.13 12.71
N ARG A 65 2.37 -20.74 12.10
CA ARG A 65 2.08 -20.56 10.67
C ARG A 65 1.22 -19.31 10.52
N ILE A 66 1.73 -18.33 9.78
CA ILE A 66 1.09 -17.03 9.63
C ILE A 66 0.58 -16.92 8.20
N PHE A 67 -0.70 -16.56 8.06
CA PHE A 67 -1.29 -16.21 6.79
C PHE A 67 -1.60 -14.71 6.79
N VAL A 68 -0.94 -13.96 5.91
CA VAL A 68 -1.18 -12.53 5.72
C VAL A 68 -1.95 -12.35 4.42
N THR A 69 -3.06 -11.63 4.50
CA THR A 69 -3.76 -11.17 3.30
C THR A 69 -3.40 -9.72 3.04
N SER A 70 -3.12 -9.41 1.78
CA SER A 70 -2.95 -8.05 1.31
C SER A 70 -3.98 -7.71 0.24
N LYS A 71 -4.28 -6.43 0.13
CA LYS A 71 -4.95 -5.86 -1.05
C LYS A 71 -4.00 -4.84 -1.65
N MET A 72 -3.74 -4.98 -2.94
CA MET A 72 -2.93 -4.02 -3.69
C MET A 72 -3.67 -3.49 -4.90
N LYS A 73 -3.31 -2.28 -5.31
CA LYS A 73 -3.80 -1.63 -6.53
C LYS A 73 -2.68 -0.78 -7.12
N THR A 74 -2.35 -1.04 -8.38
CA THR A 74 -1.53 -0.13 -9.19
C THR A 74 -2.39 1.02 -9.67
N MET A 75 -1.90 2.23 -9.42
CA MET A 75 -2.51 3.48 -9.83
C MET A 75 -1.78 3.97 -11.08
N GLU A 76 -2.50 4.03 -12.19
CA GLU A 76 -2.06 4.73 -13.39
C GLU A 76 -2.19 6.22 -13.12
N ASN A 77 -1.19 6.78 -12.45
CA ASN A 77 -1.20 8.16 -12.00
C ASN A 77 -0.38 9.01 -12.98
N PRO A 78 -1.00 9.71 -13.95
CA PRO A 78 -0.24 10.55 -14.87
C PRO A 78 0.36 11.78 -14.17
N ASP A 79 -0.18 12.18 -13.01
CA ASP A 79 0.22 13.39 -12.28
C ASP A 79 0.85 13.04 -10.92
N PRO A 80 2.16 13.22 -10.73
CA PRO A 80 2.85 12.79 -9.51
C PRO A 80 2.49 13.64 -8.29
N ARG A 81 1.86 14.82 -8.48
CA ARG A 81 1.62 15.81 -7.41
C ARG A 81 0.88 15.23 -6.21
N ASN A 82 -0.07 14.31 -6.41
CA ASN A 82 -0.80 13.72 -5.29
C ASN A 82 0.11 12.93 -4.34
N LEU A 83 0.99 12.09 -4.89
CA LEU A 83 1.92 11.29 -4.08
C LEU A 83 3.04 12.16 -3.51
N GLU A 84 3.56 13.11 -4.28
CA GLU A 84 4.58 14.06 -3.81
C GLU A 84 4.07 14.93 -2.65
N ASN A 85 2.85 15.47 -2.77
CA ASN A 85 2.25 16.30 -1.73
C ASN A 85 1.99 15.48 -0.47
N PHE A 86 1.53 14.23 -0.62
CA PHE A 86 1.41 13.32 0.52
C PHE A 86 2.78 13.08 1.18
N GLY A 87 3.81 12.76 0.41
CA GLY A 87 5.16 12.53 0.91
C GLY A 87 5.73 13.74 1.66
N LYS A 88 5.60 14.95 1.10
CA LYS A 88 6.01 16.21 1.74
C LYS A 88 5.23 16.47 3.03
N ALA A 89 3.91 16.32 3.00
CA ALA A 89 3.06 16.52 4.18
C ALA A 89 3.40 15.53 5.29
N PHE A 90 3.59 14.25 4.95
CA PHE A 90 3.98 13.22 5.90
C PHE A 90 5.38 13.45 6.47
N ALA A 91 6.36 13.84 5.64
CA ALA A 91 7.69 14.19 6.12
C ALA A 91 7.67 15.33 7.16
N ALA A 92 6.78 16.31 6.98
CA ALA A 92 6.61 17.42 7.92
C ALA A 92 5.82 17.05 9.18
N SER A 93 4.78 16.22 9.07
CA SER A 93 3.87 15.92 10.19
C SER A 93 4.22 14.65 10.97
N GLN A 94 4.93 13.71 10.34
CA GLN A 94 5.17 12.34 10.79
C GLN A 94 3.88 11.57 11.16
N ARG A 95 2.74 12.01 10.62
CA ARG A 95 1.42 11.41 10.86
C ARG A 95 0.43 11.73 9.77
N TYR A 96 -0.52 10.83 9.54
CA TYR A 96 -1.62 11.04 8.61
C TYR A 96 -2.88 10.32 9.08
N ALA A 97 -4.04 10.78 8.61
CA ALA A 97 -5.30 10.06 8.80
C ALA A 97 -5.52 9.11 7.61
N LEU A 98 -5.80 7.85 7.87
CA LEU A 98 -6.36 6.90 6.91
C LEU A 98 -7.88 7.02 6.96
N VAL A 99 -8.53 7.24 5.81
CA VAL A 99 -9.96 7.56 5.73
C VAL A 99 -10.62 6.70 4.65
N PRO A 100 -11.78 6.05 4.90
CA PRO A 100 -12.53 5.43 3.84
C PRO A 100 -13.23 6.51 3.02
N VAL A 101 -13.19 6.36 1.70
CA VAL A 101 -13.79 7.30 0.76
C VAL A 101 -14.76 6.53 -0.14
N THR A 102 -16.01 6.97 -0.21
CA THR A 102 -16.97 6.42 -1.18
C THR A 102 -16.79 7.15 -2.50
N LEU A 103 -16.54 6.38 -3.56
CA LEU A 103 -16.65 6.94 -4.91
C LEU A 103 -18.14 7.15 -5.20
N SER A 104 -18.52 8.41 -5.42
CA SER A 104 -19.88 8.77 -5.81
C SER A 104 -20.10 8.49 -7.30
N ASP A 105 -21.35 8.38 -7.72
CA ASP A 105 -21.71 8.33 -9.15
C ASP A 105 -21.16 9.54 -9.92
N GLU A 106 -21.07 9.41 -11.25
CA GLU A 106 -20.42 10.38 -12.12
C GLU A 106 -20.91 11.82 -11.86
N GLY A 107 -19.95 12.73 -11.66
CA GLY A 107 -20.17 14.16 -11.47
C GLY A 107 -20.29 14.63 -10.01
N ARG A 108 -20.30 13.73 -9.03
CA ARG A 108 -20.26 14.11 -7.60
C ARG A 108 -18.86 13.98 -7.00
N PRO A 109 -18.48 14.88 -6.08
CA PRO A 109 -17.23 14.71 -5.35
C PRO A 109 -17.26 13.41 -4.54
N PRO A 110 -16.10 12.76 -4.32
CA PRO A 110 -15.99 11.63 -3.42
C PRO A 110 -16.43 12.02 -2.00
N ASP A 111 -17.08 11.09 -1.31
CA ASP A 111 -17.53 11.30 0.07
C ASP A 111 -16.50 10.74 1.05
N PHE A 112 -15.95 11.61 1.90
CA PHE A 112 -14.90 11.28 2.86
C PHE A 112 -15.51 11.07 4.25
N HIS A 113 -15.46 9.84 4.74
CA HIS A 113 -15.99 9.46 6.05
C HIS A 113 -14.96 9.75 7.14
N PHE A 114 -14.69 11.03 7.40
CA PHE A 114 -13.71 11.47 8.41
C PHE A 114 -14.06 11.01 9.83
N ASP A 115 -15.34 10.77 10.11
CA ASP A 115 -15.81 10.15 11.33
C ASP A 115 -15.30 8.71 11.51
N LEU A 116 -14.80 8.07 10.46
CA LEU A 116 -14.14 6.76 10.50
C LEU A 116 -12.63 6.83 10.27
N SER A 117 -12.00 7.99 10.50
CA SER A 117 -10.55 8.13 10.31
C SER A 117 -9.74 7.36 11.35
N ILE A 118 -8.64 6.75 10.93
CA ILE A 118 -7.64 6.11 11.79
C ILE A 118 -6.32 6.90 11.68
N LEU A 119 -5.78 7.35 12.81
CA LEU A 119 -4.47 8.02 12.87
C LEU A 119 -3.34 7.00 12.67
N LYS A 120 -2.41 7.33 11.78
CA LYS A 120 -1.24 6.53 11.38
C LYS A 120 0.04 7.34 11.48
N ARG A 121 1.17 6.67 11.80
CA ARG A 121 2.51 7.27 11.84
C ARG A 121 3.52 6.56 10.95
N GLU A 122 3.22 5.35 10.46
CA GLU A 122 4.09 4.64 9.53
C GLU A 122 3.44 4.51 8.15
N VAL A 123 4.23 4.79 7.12
CA VAL A 123 3.96 4.46 5.72
C VAL A 123 5.28 4.12 5.06
N VAL A 124 5.32 3.04 4.29
CA VAL A 124 6.52 2.65 3.53
C VAL A 124 6.39 3.20 2.12
N ILE A 125 7.34 4.04 1.70
CA ILE A 125 7.42 4.55 0.32
C ILE A 125 8.81 4.21 -0.22
N ARG A 126 8.88 3.39 -1.27
CA ARG A 126 10.15 3.01 -1.88
C ARG A 126 9.99 2.67 -3.36
N GLU A 127 11.11 2.61 -4.08
CA GLU A 127 11.12 2.21 -5.48
C GLU A 127 11.01 0.69 -5.62
N ALA A 128 10.24 0.24 -6.60
CA ALA A 128 9.92 -1.17 -6.79
C ALA A 128 11.16 -2.05 -7.00
N TRP A 129 12.20 -1.54 -7.67
CA TRP A 129 13.40 -2.32 -7.98
C TRP A 129 14.13 -2.84 -6.73
N THR A 130 13.90 -2.21 -5.57
CA THR A 130 14.52 -2.59 -4.28
C THR A 130 13.87 -3.81 -3.61
N ILE A 131 12.72 -4.30 -4.09
CA ILE A 131 11.97 -5.39 -3.45
C ILE A 131 12.53 -6.75 -3.88
N GLY A 132 12.97 -7.58 -2.94
CA GLY A 132 13.48 -8.93 -3.21
C GLY A 132 12.55 -10.08 -2.85
N LEU A 133 12.99 -11.31 -3.14
CA LEU A 133 12.22 -12.53 -2.91
C LEU A 133 11.80 -12.74 -1.44
N ASN A 134 12.68 -12.40 -0.50
CA ASN A 134 12.45 -12.56 0.94
C ASN A 134 11.96 -11.26 1.61
N ASP A 135 11.63 -10.26 0.81
CA ASP A 135 11.18 -8.98 1.32
C ASP A 135 9.70 -9.06 1.76
N PRO A 136 9.33 -8.57 2.96
CA PRO A 136 7.95 -8.60 3.44
C PRO A 136 6.96 -7.85 2.53
N ASP A 137 7.41 -6.86 1.74
CA ASP A 137 6.53 -6.17 0.79
C ASP A 137 6.55 -6.78 -0.61
N GLY A 138 7.13 -7.98 -0.79
CA GLY A 138 7.02 -8.74 -2.04
C GLY A 138 5.56 -9.00 -2.46
N MET A 139 4.63 -9.01 -1.49
CA MET A 139 3.18 -9.10 -1.74
C MET A 139 2.58 -7.86 -2.41
N ALA A 140 3.30 -6.74 -2.45
CA ALA A 140 2.90 -5.50 -3.14
C ALA A 140 3.43 -5.45 -4.59
N VAL A 141 4.18 -6.47 -5.02
CA VAL A 141 4.70 -6.60 -6.39
C VAL A 141 3.79 -7.52 -7.18
N SER A 142 3.21 -7.01 -8.26
CA SER A 142 2.53 -7.84 -9.26
C SER A 142 3.55 -8.44 -10.22
N PRO A 143 3.45 -9.73 -10.61
CA PRO A 143 4.35 -10.31 -11.61
C PRO A 143 4.20 -9.71 -13.01
N SER A 144 3.18 -8.89 -13.24
CA SER A 144 2.90 -8.25 -14.53
C SER A 144 3.54 -6.88 -14.71
N ILE A 145 4.21 -6.31 -13.69
CA ILE A 145 4.79 -4.96 -13.78
C ILE A 145 6.08 -4.95 -14.60
N ASP A 146 6.40 -3.80 -15.20
CA ASP A 146 7.72 -3.53 -15.81
C ASP A 146 8.45 -2.43 -15.03
N PRO A 147 9.19 -2.77 -13.96
CA PRO A 147 9.75 -1.78 -13.04
C PRO A 147 10.90 -1.01 -13.69
N ILE A 148 11.06 0.26 -13.32
CA ILE A 148 12.23 1.05 -13.70
C ILE A 148 13.39 0.63 -12.81
N ILE A 149 14.47 0.15 -13.43
CA ILE A 149 15.72 -0.22 -12.77
C ILE A 149 16.76 0.87 -13.09
N PRO A 150 17.37 1.52 -12.08
CA PRO A 150 18.43 2.49 -12.31
C PRO A 150 19.66 1.89 -12.99
N GLU A 151 20.44 2.73 -13.68
CA GLU A 151 21.75 2.33 -14.24
C GLU A 151 22.69 1.83 -13.12
N GLY A 152 23.42 0.74 -13.38
CA GLY A 152 24.29 0.10 -12.37
C GLY A 152 23.56 -0.79 -11.36
N GLN A 153 22.26 -1.04 -11.56
CA GLN A 153 21.44 -1.96 -10.74
C GLN A 153 20.93 -3.15 -11.56
N GLU A 154 21.74 -3.68 -12.46
CA GLU A 154 21.34 -4.74 -13.42
C GLU A 154 20.87 -6.02 -12.71
N ASN A 155 21.36 -6.28 -11.51
CA ASN A 155 20.97 -7.40 -10.66
C ASN A 155 19.93 -6.99 -9.60
N ALA A 156 19.03 -6.05 -9.93
CA ALA A 156 18.00 -5.57 -9.02
C ALA A 156 17.19 -6.75 -8.44
N PRO A 157 16.97 -6.78 -7.11
CA PRO A 157 16.34 -7.92 -6.44
C PRO A 157 14.90 -8.21 -6.91
N ILE A 158 14.21 -7.22 -7.50
CA ILE A 158 12.86 -7.39 -8.04
C ILE A 158 12.79 -8.41 -9.19
N LEU A 159 13.88 -8.59 -9.93
CA LEU A 159 13.93 -9.48 -11.08
C LEU A 159 13.72 -10.94 -10.65
N GLU A 160 14.43 -11.36 -9.60
CA GLU A 160 14.29 -12.69 -9.01
C GLU A 160 12.87 -12.92 -8.48
N LEU A 161 12.32 -11.92 -7.77
CA LEU A 161 10.96 -11.99 -7.22
C LEU A 161 9.90 -12.19 -8.32
N ILE A 162 9.94 -11.39 -9.39
CA ILE A 162 8.98 -11.48 -10.50
C ILE A 162 9.10 -12.85 -11.20
N GLU A 163 10.33 -13.33 -11.43
CA GLU A 163 10.53 -14.64 -12.05
C GLU A 163 9.96 -15.77 -11.18
N TRP A 164 10.20 -15.73 -9.87
CA TRP A 164 9.65 -16.70 -8.93
C TRP A 164 8.12 -16.69 -8.91
N GLN A 165 7.49 -15.51 -8.90
CA GLN A 165 6.03 -15.38 -8.91
C GLN A 165 5.43 -15.95 -10.21
N LYS A 166 6.04 -15.69 -11.37
CA LYS A 166 5.60 -16.24 -12.67
C LYS A 166 5.69 -17.77 -12.73
N LYS A 167 6.65 -18.38 -12.05
CA LYS A 167 6.79 -19.85 -11.98
C LYS A 167 5.72 -20.51 -11.11
N ARG A 168 5.26 -19.85 -10.05
CA ARG A 168 4.22 -20.38 -9.13
C ARG A 168 2.79 -20.13 -9.58
N GLY A 169 2.59 -19.16 -10.46
CA GLY A 169 1.28 -18.86 -11.07
C GLY A 169 0.93 -19.76 -12.26
N LYS A 170 1.82 -20.67 -12.66
CA LYS A 170 1.57 -21.76 -13.61
C LYS A 170 1.16 -23.01 -12.84
#